data_AF-A0A067T9C4-F1
#
_entry.id   AF-A0A067T9C4-F1
#
_cell.length_a   1.000
_cell.length_b   1.000
_cell.length_c   1.000
_cell.angle_alpha   90.00
_cell.angle_beta   90.00
_cell.angle_gamma   90.00
#
_symmetry.space_group_name_H-M   'P 1'
#
loop_
_entity.id
_entity.type
_entity.pdbx_description
1 polymer ?
#
loop_
_entity_poly.entity_id
_entity_poly.type
_entity_poly.pdbx_seq_one_letter_code
_entity_poly.pdbx_strand_id
1 'polypeptide(L)'
;MVLWRSFGSNAFTSTDYRGDGSKVTVRPYKGLARVRLEKSPFLEHANTHIVVLRVLEILEPVECDDPQYRENFSEPVAGELLMRNRSGGKNIPWVYNLDRKGKNIESLFEEDDTIYS
;
A
#
# COMPACT_ATOMS: atom_id res chain seq x y z
N MET A 1 -5.84 0.87 -17.75
CA MET A 1 -5.03 -0.37 -17.79
C MET A 1 -5.30 -1.13 -16.50
N VAL A 2 -5.77 -2.37 -16.58
CA VAL A 2 -5.98 -3.25 -15.42
C VAL A 2 -4.76 -4.17 -15.36
N LEU A 3 -3.86 -3.95 -14.40
CA LEU A 3 -2.74 -4.86 -14.19
C LEU A 3 -3.19 -6.00 -13.27
N TRP A 4 -2.92 -7.23 -13.70
CA TRP A 4 -2.95 -8.42 -12.86
C TRP A 4 -1.56 -8.59 -12.26
N ARG A 5 -1.39 -8.41 -10.95
CA ARG A 5 -0.17 -8.78 -10.24
C ARG A 5 -0.51 -9.10 -8.78
N SER A 6 0.22 -10.05 -8.21
CA SER A 6 0.35 -10.18 -6.76
C SER A 6 0.87 -8.86 -6.19
N PHE A 7 0.48 -8.51 -4.98
CA PHE A 7 0.95 -7.27 -4.39
C PHE A 7 2.46 -7.35 -4.17
N GLY A 8 3.21 -6.60 -4.98
CA GLY A 8 4.57 -6.22 -4.65
C GLY A 8 4.58 -5.60 -3.26
N SER A 9 5.59 -5.97 -2.49
CA SER A 9 5.67 -5.84 -1.03
C SER A 9 5.44 -4.43 -0.47
N ASN A 10 5.31 -3.37 -1.28
CA ASN A 10 5.31 -1.97 -0.85
C ASN A 10 3.93 -1.30 -0.73
N ALA A 11 2.84 -1.98 -1.10
CA ALA A 11 1.48 -1.39 -1.04
C ALA A 11 0.84 -1.49 0.36
N PHE A 12 1.13 -2.57 1.10
CA PHE A 12 0.62 -2.83 2.45
C PHE A 12 1.66 -2.61 3.54
N THR A 13 2.84 -2.08 3.21
CA THR A 13 3.89 -1.91 4.20
C THR A 13 3.80 -0.61 4.95
N SER A 14 3.98 -0.67 6.26
CA SER A 14 4.47 0.48 7.01
C SER A 14 5.96 0.35 7.28
N THR A 15 6.57 1.50 7.45
CA THR A 15 7.86 1.62 8.11
C THR A 15 7.62 1.85 9.58
N ASP A 16 8.12 0.95 10.41
CA ASP A 16 8.23 1.11 11.86
C ASP A 16 9.69 1.33 12.26
N TYR A 17 9.92 1.85 13.46
CA TYR A 17 11.25 2.02 14.04
C TYR A 17 11.35 1.22 15.34
N ARG A 18 12.33 0.32 15.41
CA ARG A 18 12.64 -0.38 16.67
C ARG A 18 13.22 0.59 17.69
N GLY A 19 13.22 0.19 18.96
CA GLY A 19 13.81 0.96 20.06
C GLY A 19 15.32 1.26 19.89
N ASP A 20 16.00 0.54 19.00
CA ASP A 20 17.40 0.77 18.60
C ASP A 20 17.55 1.76 17.42
N GLY A 21 16.45 2.33 16.92
CA GLY A 21 16.41 3.25 15.78
C GLY A 21 16.46 2.56 14.41
N SER A 22 16.54 1.22 14.35
CA SER A 22 16.52 0.50 13.08
C SER A 22 15.13 0.52 12.43
N LYS A 23 15.11 0.61 11.10
CA LYS A 23 13.90 0.66 10.28
C LYS A 23 13.39 -0.76 10.04
N VAL A 24 12.16 -1.07 10.42
CA VAL A 24 11.48 -2.34 10.11
C VAL A 24 10.37 -2.09 9.12
N THR A 25 10.31 -2.93 8.10
CA THR A 25 9.19 -2.94 7.15
C THR A 25 8.17 -3.95 7.65
N VAL A 26 7.01 -3.48 8.10
CA VAL A 26 5.93 -4.32 8.63
C VAL A 26 4.94 -4.62 7.51
N ARG A 27 4.59 -5.90 7.35
CA ARG A 27 3.58 -6.42 6.41
C ARG A 27 2.44 -7.01 7.24
N PRO A 28 1.46 -6.20 7.68
CA PRO A 28 0.48 -6.62 8.67
C PRO A 28 -0.58 -7.57 8.10
N TYR A 29 -0.70 -7.62 6.76
CA TYR A 29 -1.69 -8.41 6.06
C TYR A 29 -1.03 -9.33 5.05
N LYS A 30 -1.45 -10.60 5.03
CA LYS A 30 -1.30 -11.52 3.90
C LYS A 30 -2.58 -11.54 3.07
N GLY A 31 -2.47 -12.03 1.83
CA GLY A 31 -3.59 -12.19 0.91
C GLY A 31 -3.31 -11.55 -0.45
N LEU A 32 -4.31 -11.65 -1.32
CA LEU A 32 -4.25 -11.13 -2.69
C LEU A 32 -5.52 -10.35 -3.00
N ALA A 33 -5.35 -9.22 -3.68
CA ALA A 33 -6.45 -8.43 -4.18
C ALA A 33 -6.05 -7.76 -5.48
N ARG A 34 -7.04 -7.59 -6.35
CA ARG A 34 -6.85 -6.81 -7.57
C ARG A 34 -7.02 -5.34 -7.24
N VAL A 35 -6.09 -4.52 -7.73
CA VAL A 35 -6.17 -3.07 -7.59
C VAL A 35 -6.14 -2.35 -8.93
N ARG A 36 -6.55 -1.10 -8.91
CA ARG A 36 -6.45 -0.17 -10.03
C ARG A 36 -5.86 1.15 -9.56
N LEU A 37 -4.91 1.67 -10.34
CA LEU A 37 -4.47 3.06 -10.22
C LEU A 37 -5.55 3.98 -10.79
N GLU A 38 -5.94 4.98 -10.01
CA GLU A 38 -6.86 6.02 -10.45
C GLU A 38 -6.36 7.41 -10.04
N LYS A 39 -6.80 8.44 -10.77
CA LYS A 39 -6.51 9.83 -10.41
C LYS A 39 -7.09 10.10 -9.02
N SER A 40 -6.30 10.76 -8.18
CA SER A 40 -6.75 11.02 -6.82
C SER A 40 -8.02 11.87 -6.78
N PRO A 41 -9.04 11.49 -5.98
CA PRO A 41 -10.29 12.24 -5.89
C PRO A 41 -10.22 13.43 -4.93
N PHE A 42 -9.11 13.61 -4.20
CA PHE A 42 -8.98 14.64 -3.17
C PHE A 42 -8.69 16.01 -3.77
N LEU A 43 -9.38 17.05 -3.26
CA LEU A 43 -9.27 18.41 -3.77
C LEU A 43 -7.85 18.97 -3.59
N GLU A 44 -7.16 18.60 -2.51
CA GLU A 44 -5.75 18.96 -2.31
C GLU A 44 -4.80 18.46 -3.41
N HIS A 45 -5.24 17.50 -4.23
CA HIS A 45 -4.46 16.93 -5.33
C HIS A 45 -4.87 17.45 -6.71
N ALA A 46 -5.81 18.40 -6.80
CA ALA A 46 -6.44 18.81 -8.07
C ALA A 46 -5.45 19.23 -9.17
N ASN A 47 -4.33 19.87 -8.79
CA ASN A 47 -3.29 20.39 -9.70
C ASN A 47 -1.99 19.57 -9.68
N THR A 48 -2.08 18.29 -9.34
CA THR A 48 -0.92 17.38 -9.23
C THR A 48 -1.17 16.09 -10.00
N HIS A 49 -0.11 15.39 -10.38
CA HIS A 49 -0.22 14.04 -10.94
C HIS A 49 -0.14 13.00 -9.84
N ILE A 50 -1.05 13.08 -8.86
CA ILE A 50 -1.16 12.11 -7.79
C ILE A 50 -2.18 11.03 -8.16
N VAL A 51 -1.75 9.78 -8.03
CA VAL A 51 -2.59 8.59 -8.19
C VAL A 51 -2.79 7.88 -6.86
N VAL A 52 -3.94 7.22 -6.73
CA VAL A 52 -4.30 6.37 -5.59
C VAL A 52 -4.55 4.95 -6.08
N LEU A 53 -4.53 3.99 -5.17
CA LEU A 53 -4.92 2.60 -5.45
C LEU A 53 -6.33 2.36 -4.95
N ARG A 54 -7.21 1.83 -5.82
CA ARG A 54 -8.52 1.31 -5.46
C ARG A 54 -8.49 -0.21 -5.50
N VAL A 55 -8.98 -0.85 -4.44
CA VAL A 55 -9.21 -2.30 -4.40
C VAL A 55 -10.45 -2.59 -5.24
N LEU A 56 -10.30 -3.47 -6.23
CA LEU A 56 -11.39 -3.89 -7.10
C LEU A 56 -12.05 -5.16 -6.57
N GLU A 57 -11.24 -6.16 -6.21
CA GLU A 57 -11.72 -7.45 -5.72
C GLU A 57 -10.67 -8.07 -4.78
N ILE A 58 -11.11 -8.82 -3.76
CA ILE A 58 -10.23 -9.64 -2.92
C ILE A 58 -10.20 -11.04 -3.55
N LEU A 59 -9.01 -11.51 -3.92
CA LEU A 59 -8.78 -12.77 -4.61
C LEU A 59 -8.44 -13.90 -3.64
N GLU A 60 -7.62 -13.59 -2.64
CA GLU A 60 -7.35 -14.46 -1.49
C GLU A 60 -7.69 -13.70 -0.21
N PRO A 61 -8.26 -14.37 0.81
CA PRO A 61 -8.63 -13.74 2.06
C PRO A 61 -7.49 -12.90 2.63
N VAL A 62 -7.85 -11.71 3.11
CA VAL A 62 -6.88 -10.83 3.74
C VAL A 62 -6.81 -11.19 5.21
N GLU A 63 -5.66 -11.73 5.62
CA GLU A 63 -5.45 -12.19 6.99
C GLU A 63 -4.41 -11.31 7.67
N CYS A 64 -4.74 -10.84 8.87
CA CYS A 64 -3.80 -10.08 9.67
C CYS A 64 -2.79 -11.05 10.30
N ASP A 65 -1.55 -10.97 9.84
CA ASP A 65 -0.44 -11.83 10.27
C ASP A 65 0.02 -11.54 11.71
N ASP A 66 -0.19 -10.30 12.15
CA ASP A 66 0.24 -9.84 13.46
C ASP A 66 -0.88 -8.97 14.09
N PRO A 67 -1.56 -9.50 15.13
CA PRO A 67 -2.65 -8.81 15.81
C PRO A 67 -2.29 -7.43 16.36
N GLN A 68 -1.02 -7.17 16.69
CA GLN A 68 -0.58 -5.86 17.21
C GLN A 68 -0.72 -4.75 16.16
N TYR A 69 -0.73 -5.12 14.88
CA TYR A 69 -0.89 -4.19 13.79
C TYR A 69 -2.34 -4.11 13.29
N ARG A 70 -3.25 -4.98 13.75
CA ARG A 70 -4.66 -4.96 13.31
C ARG A 70 -5.35 -3.63 13.60
N GLU A 71 -5.08 -3.02 14.75
CA GLU A 71 -5.67 -1.73 15.12
C GLU A 71 -5.04 -0.55 14.37
N ASN A 72 -3.81 -0.74 13.89
CA ASN A 72 -3.02 0.31 13.25
C ASN A 72 -3.25 0.38 11.74
N PHE A 73 -3.73 -0.68 11.10
CA PHE A 73 -3.90 -0.71 9.65
C PHE A 73 -5.33 -1.06 9.28
N SER A 74 -5.93 -0.27 8.40
CA SER A 74 -7.23 -0.64 7.84
C SER A 74 -7.10 -1.86 6.94
N GLU A 75 -7.98 -2.83 7.16
CA GLU A 75 -8.12 -3.97 6.26
C GLU A 75 -8.56 -3.47 4.87
N PRO A 76 -7.92 -3.91 3.77
CA PRO A 76 -8.37 -3.59 2.42
C PRO A 76 -9.77 -4.15 2.14
N VAL A 77 -10.66 -3.27 1.67
CA VAL A 77 -12.06 -3.61 1.33
C VAL A 77 -12.28 -3.42 -0.17
N ALA A 78 -12.90 -4.41 -0.82
CA ALA A 78 -13.25 -4.32 -2.23
C ALA A 78 -14.15 -3.10 -2.51
N GLY A 79 -13.79 -2.34 -3.55
CA GLY A 79 -14.44 -1.10 -3.92
C GLY A 79 -13.86 0.14 -3.24
N GLU A 80 -13.05 0.01 -2.19
CA GLU A 80 -12.49 1.14 -1.44
C GLU A 80 -11.07 1.53 -1.87
N LEU A 81 -10.62 2.71 -1.45
CA LEU A 81 -9.23 3.10 -1.61
C LEU A 81 -8.35 2.31 -0.65
N LEU A 82 -7.20 1.88 -1.14
CA LEU A 82 -6.20 1.25 -0.31
C LEU A 82 -5.66 2.28 0.70
N MET A 83 -5.70 1.92 1.97
CA MET A 83 -5.24 2.77 3.08
C MET A 83 -3.85 2.33 3.53
N ARG A 84 -3.05 3.28 4.00
CA ARG A 84 -1.77 3.04 4.65
C ARG A 84 -1.71 3.80 5.97
N ASN A 85 -0.99 3.26 6.94
CA ASN A 85 -0.69 3.99 8.16
C ASN A 85 0.44 5.00 7.91
N ARG A 86 0.29 6.23 8.42
CA ARG A 86 1.38 7.21 8.50
C ARG A 86 1.84 7.32 9.95
N SER A 87 3.15 7.53 10.14
CA SER A 87 3.76 7.89 11.43
C SER A 87 2.83 8.79 12.25
N GLY A 88 2.40 8.31 13.42
CA GLY A 88 1.36 8.93 14.24
C GLY A 88 -0.01 8.23 14.22
N GLY A 89 -0.11 7.00 13.68
CA GLY A 89 -1.31 6.17 13.77
C GLY A 89 -2.45 6.58 12.82
N LYS A 90 -2.24 7.59 11.97
CA LYS A 90 -3.28 8.08 11.06
C LYS A 90 -3.31 7.24 9.79
N ASN A 91 -4.44 6.56 9.56
CA ASN A 91 -4.73 5.93 8.28
C ASN A 91 -5.01 7.01 7.22
N ILE A 92 -4.26 6.94 6.12
CA ILE A 92 -4.41 7.81 4.97
C ILE A 92 -4.47 6.98 3.70
N PRO A 93 -5.12 7.46 2.64
CA PRO A 93 -5.06 6.79 1.34
C PRO A 93 -3.62 6.60 0.90
N TRP A 94 -3.34 5.44 0.30
CA TRP A 94 -2.11 5.23 -0.42
C TRP A 94 -2.07 6.18 -1.61
N VAL A 95 -0.99 6.97 -1.70
CA VAL A 95 -0.80 7.98 -2.74
C VAL A 95 0.59 7.82 -3.34
N TYR A 96 0.66 7.99 -4.66
CA TYR A 96 1.90 8.11 -5.41
C TYR A 96 1.89 9.39 -6.22
N ASN A 97 2.95 10.18 -6.08
CA ASN A 97 3.12 11.43 -6.80
C ASN A 97 4.02 11.17 -8.02
N LEU A 98 3.42 11.24 -9.21
CA LEU A 98 4.11 11.03 -10.49
C LEU A 98 5.08 12.18 -10.84
N ASP A 99 4.90 13.36 -10.24
CA ASP A 99 5.79 14.53 -10.44
C ASP A 99 7.10 14.42 -9.64
N ARG A 100 7.19 13.46 -8.71
CA ARG A 100 8.35 13.32 -7.82
C ARG A 100 9.56 12.76 -8.58
N LYS A 101 10.50 13.64 -8.91
CA LYS A 101 11.79 13.26 -9.52
C LYS A 101 12.54 12.22 -8.66
N GLY A 102 13.10 11.20 -9.32
CA GLY A 102 13.94 10.18 -8.69
C GLY A 102 13.21 8.94 -8.14
N LYS A 103 11.88 8.82 -8.32
CA LYS A 103 11.17 7.56 -8.08
C LYS A 103 10.66 6.98 -9.40
N ASN A 104 11.20 5.84 -9.80
CA ASN A 104 10.69 5.11 -10.95
C ASN A 104 9.34 4.48 -10.56
N ILE A 105 8.28 4.73 -11.34
CA ILE A 105 6.99 4.08 -11.13
C ILE A 105 7.12 2.55 -11.28
N GLU A 106 8.07 2.08 -12.09
CA GLU A 106 8.36 0.65 -12.26
C GLU A 106 8.77 -0.03 -10.95
N SER A 107 9.41 0.69 -10.02
CA SER A 107 9.79 0.12 -8.72
C SER A 107 8.59 -0.12 -7.80
N LEU A 108 7.39 0.35 -8.15
CA LEU A 108 6.16 -0.05 -7.46
C LEU A 108 5.72 -1.46 -7.87
N PHE A 109 6.18 -1.92 -9.03
CA PHE A 109 5.80 -3.16 -9.67
C PHE A 109 6.92 -4.21 -9.68
N GLU A 110 8.11 -3.87 -9.18
CA GLU A 110 9.20 -4.83 -8.97
C GLU A 110 8.73 -5.89 -7.96
N GLU A 111 8.73 -7.15 -8.40
CA GLU A 111 8.46 -8.30 -7.57
C GLU A 111 9.60 -8.45 -6.55
N ASP A 112 9.24 -8.58 -5.27
CA ASP A 112 10.20 -8.80 -4.21
C ASP A 112 10.49 -10.31 -4.22
N ASP A 113 11.57 -10.74 -4.88
CA ASP A 113 11.97 -12.17 -5.00
C ASP A 113 12.21 -12.87 -3.65
N THR A 114 12.10 -12.13 -2.54
CA THR A 114 12.15 -12.65 -1.16
C THR A 114 10.94 -13.50 -0.76
N ILE A 115 9.97 -13.72 -1.66
CA ILE A 115 8.75 -14.51 -1.40
C ILE A 115 9.00 -16.04 -1.36
N TYR A 116 10.20 -16.53 -1.71
CA TYR A 116 10.51 -17.98 -1.76
C TYR A 116 11.75 -18.45 -0.98
N SER A 117 12.29 -17.67 -0.03
CA SER A 117 13.43 -18.11 0.81
C SER A 117 13.03 -18.47 2.23
#